data_AF-A0A5E6N1S4-F1
#
_entry.id   AF-A0A5E6N1S4-F1
#
_cell.length_a   1.000
_cell.length_b   1.000
_cell.length_c   1.000
_cell.angle_alpha   90.00
_cell.angle_beta   90.00
_cell.angle_gamma   90.00
#
_symmetry.space_group_name_H-M   'P 1'
#
loop_
_entity.id
_entity.type
_entity.pdbx_description
1 polymer ?
#
loop_
_entity_poly.entity_id
_entity_poly.type
_entity_poly.pdbx_seq_one_letter_code
_entity_poly.pdbx_strand_id
1 'polypeptide(L)'
;MKDQVQERERMQLKGPSVFLVGASHTLQHEAEDEHSMQNANAYPAYQHPNPNRSIALVPEQIIKNLKFMNRKNTNAAPEYAVWVKSQDESMNDPFLVMGQKSDMEKAFGNKIRLLPKRLSDLNSATKYESRIIIQESDGEIANTATKNLVKKLQKKYNKEDIVVIKRVNEALVVTEGNMKNIKGEYKVNVIGHGHEDKRGVRRLGGKNGAQIVQDLKSFEWRMSHVKLAKVSLMSCLSGTCGASGRSLVDDFRQALNDNTVKIKGYNDRIDLDSEGHVKPVLHGGLLRDNKDTPNTKPQQQVNPSNQPTAKNPKDTNTPIKHESHIIIQKADDSTTDKARKNLVNKLNQQHGKENVVVIKEIENKKPLKIQGNIENIKGNYQAQIIGHGTEEDGVKKLNKKTGKTIAEELKQLTSTIHDTQAQLTKTLLLSCDGDTCGAKGTSLVQDVSQVLKNVAVEGFDSRVNVRANGSIKENVPEGEDALGVLVPSKRKNKRKAKTSLIRKKQQTHGGLRNLAPLEYHKH
;
A
#
# COMPACT_ATOMS: atom_id res chain seq x y z
N MET A 1 25.33 13.75 40.30
CA MET A 1 24.82 14.91 39.55
C MET A 1 25.92 15.84 38.97
N LYS A 2 27.15 15.87 39.50
CA LYS A 2 28.23 16.73 38.96
C LYS A 2 28.88 16.25 37.63
N ASP A 3 28.68 14.99 37.25
CA ASP A 3 29.41 14.36 36.12
C ASP A 3 28.79 14.66 34.73
N GLN A 4 27.46 14.75 34.64
CA GLN A 4 26.76 14.74 33.35
C GLN A 4 26.91 16.04 32.55
N VAL A 5 27.08 17.18 33.24
CA VAL A 5 27.31 18.49 32.60
C VAL A 5 28.70 18.55 31.97
N GLN A 6 29.72 18.05 32.68
CA GLN A 6 31.10 17.97 32.18
C GLN A 6 31.23 17.04 30.97
N GLU A 7 30.55 15.89 30.99
CA GLU A 7 30.60 14.95 29.87
C GLU A 7 29.94 15.53 28.60
N ARG A 8 28.87 16.32 28.77
CA ARG A 8 28.18 17.02 27.67
C ARG A 8 29.05 18.12 27.06
N GLU A 9 29.77 18.85 27.89
CA GLU A 9 30.78 19.84 27.47
C GLU A 9 31.95 19.18 26.75
N ARG A 10 32.47 18.06 27.25
CA ARG A 10 33.51 17.24 26.59
C ARG A 10 33.08 16.74 25.21
N MET A 11 31.84 16.31 25.07
CA MET A 11 31.25 15.90 23.80
C MET A 11 30.85 17.08 22.90
N GLN A 12 31.06 18.32 23.34
CA GLN A 12 30.72 19.56 22.62
C GLN A 12 29.24 19.67 22.22
N LEU A 13 28.35 18.99 22.95
CA LEU A 13 26.92 18.96 22.66
C LEU A 13 26.24 20.24 23.20
N LYS A 14 26.06 21.24 22.33
CA LYS A 14 25.42 22.52 22.65
C LYS A 14 23.92 22.48 22.36
N GLY A 15 23.06 22.80 23.33
CA GLY A 15 21.61 22.94 23.14
C GLY A 15 20.75 22.46 24.31
N PRO A 16 19.45 22.81 24.33
CA PRO A 16 18.54 22.39 25.40
C PRO A 16 18.29 20.87 25.40
N SER A 17 18.27 20.22 24.23
CA SER A 17 17.98 18.78 24.08
C SER A 17 19.08 18.07 23.28
N VAL A 18 19.39 16.81 23.62
CA VAL A 18 20.26 15.93 22.82
C VAL A 18 19.41 14.83 22.20
N PHE A 19 19.54 14.65 20.88
CA PHE A 19 18.94 13.52 20.16
C PHE A 19 20.02 12.51 19.85
N LEU A 20 19.89 11.29 20.38
CA LEU A 20 20.85 10.21 20.15
C LEU A 20 20.21 9.12 19.30
N VAL A 21 20.81 8.87 18.14
CA VAL A 21 20.44 7.76 17.27
C VAL A 21 21.31 6.58 17.65
N GLY A 22 20.73 5.44 18.02
CA GLY A 22 21.55 4.38 18.60
C GLY A 22 20.97 2.97 18.53
N ALA A 23 21.85 2.01 18.85
CA ALA A 23 21.59 0.58 18.83
C ALA A 23 21.02 0.08 20.17
N SER A 24 21.21 -1.19 20.53
CA SER A 24 20.74 -1.80 21.79
C SER A 24 21.00 -0.94 23.03
N HIS A 25 22.14 -0.23 23.06
CA HIS A 25 22.54 0.67 24.12
C HIS A 25 21.63 1.88 24.37
N THR A 26 20.68 2.19 23.47
CA THR A 26 19.64 3.20 23.74
C THR A 26 18.39 2.60 24.39
N LEU A 27 18.23 1.28 24.30
CA LEU A 27 17.03 0.55 24.73
C LEU A 27 17.23 -0.25 26.03
N GLN A 28 18.46 -0.69 26.29
CA GLN A 28 18.85 -1.49 27.45
C GLN A 28 19.41 -0.61 28.58
N HIS A 29 19.16 -1.02 29.82
CA HIS A 29 19.71 -0.38 31.02
C HIS A 29 20.99 -1.03 31.54
N GLU A 30 21.29 -2.24 31.06
CA GLU A 30 22.46 -3.01 31.48
C GLU A 30 22.98 -3.77 30.25
N ALA A 31 24.29 -4.00 30.21
CA ALA A 31 24.90 -4.87 29.21
C ALA A 31 24.45 -6.33 29.43
N GLU A 32 24.48 -7.16 28.38
CA GLU A 32 23.94 -8.51 28.48
C GLU A 32 24.83 -9.53 29.21
N ASP A 33 26.14 -9.32 29.32
CA ASP A 33 27.08 -10.30 29.88
C ASP A 33 28.14 -9.73 30.83
N GLU A 34 28.65 -10.57 31.75
CA GLU A 34 29.82 -10.29 32.63
C GLU A 34 31.12 -10.01 31.85
N HIS A 35 31.16 -10.33 30.55
CA HIS A 35 32.30 -10.10 29.65
C HIS A 35 32.11 -8.87 28.74
N SER A 36 31.11 -8.03 29.01
CA SER A 36 30.89 -6.80 28.26
C SER A 36 32.07 -5.84 28.45
N MET A 37 32.86 -5.63 27.38
CA MET A 37 33.88 -4.56 27.32
C MET A 37 33.28 -3.15 27.27
N GLN A 38 31.96 -3.01 27.41
CA GLN A 38 31.24 -1.76 27.23
C GLN A 38 31.01 -1.09 28.58
N ASN A 39 31.30 0.21 28.64
CA ASN A 39 31.12 1.03 29.83
C ASN A 39 29.65 1.01 30.28
N ALA A 40 29.39 0.86 31.58
CA ALA A 40 28.04 0.93 32.16
C ALA A 40 27.33 2.26 31.80
N ASN A 41 28.09 3.36 31.66
CA ASN A 41 27.58 4.65 31.21
C ASN A 41 27.21 4.71 29.71
N ALA A 42 27.33 3.60 28.98
CA ALA A 42 26.81 3.49 27.62
C ALA A 42 25.31 3.09 27.59
N TYR A 43 24.71 2.74 28.74
CA TYR A 43 23.37 2.16 28.84
C TYR A 43 22.48 2.88 29.88
N PRO A 44 21.27 3.36 29.52
CA PRO A 44 20.87 3.78 28.18
C PRO A 44 21.68 5.02 27.79
N ALA A 45 22.34 5.02 26.63
CA ALA A 45 23.23 6.12 26.22
C ALA A 45 22.57 7.51 26.27
N TYR A 46 21.26 7.58 26.02
CA TYR A 46 20.54 8.85 26.05
C TYR A 46 20.31 9.40 27.46
N GLN A 47 20.32 8.57 28.50
CA GLN A 47 20.12 9.04 29.88
C GLN A 47 21.37 9.70 30.46
N HIS A 48 22.56 9.41 29.93
CA HIS A 48 23.83 9.90 30.48
C HIS A 48 24.13 11.38 30.18
N PRO A 49 23.95 11.91 28.96
CA PRO A 49 24.20 13.32 28.65
C PRO A 49 23.27 14.27 29.42
N ASN A 50 22.00 13.90 29.58
CA ASN A 50 21.02 14.57 30.43
C ASN A 50 19.72 13.73 30.47
N PRO A 51 19.39 13.04 31.57
CA PRO A 51 18.27 12.10 31.61
C PRO A 51 16.91 12.78 31.43
N ASN A 52 16.81 14.06 31.81
CA ASN A 52 15.58 14.85 31.79
C ASN A 52 15.47 15.80 30.59
N ARG A 53 16.31 15.63 29.55
CA ARG A 53 16.24 16.44 28.32
C ARG A 53 16.66 15.70 27.05
N SER A 54 17.17 14.48 27.20
CA SER A 54 17.69 13.70 26.08
C SER A 54 16.64 12.72 25.60
N ILE A 55 16.63 12.52 24.28
CA ILE A 55 15.67 11.66 23.59
C ILE A 55 16.46 10.69 22.72
N ALA A 56 16.12 9.40 22.78
CA ALA A 56 16.65 8.39 21.89
C ALA A 56 15.79 8.23 20.64
N LEU A 57 16.45 7.99 19.52
CA LEU A 57 15.88 7.71 18.21
C LEU A 57 16.35 6.31 17.79
N VAL A 58 15.41 5.35 17.72
CA VAL A 58 15.75 3.95 17.48
C VAL A 58 15.03 3.43 16.23
N PRO A 59 15.75 3.08 15.16
CA PRO A 59 15.15 2.45 13.98
C PRO A 59 14.41 1.15 14.31
N GLU A 60 13.26 0.90 13.67
CA GLU A 60 12.47 -0.32 13.90
C GLU A 60 13.26 -1.61 13.66
N GLN A 61 14.21 -1.60 12.71
CA GLN A 61 15.08 -2.74 12.42
C GLN A 61 15.90 -3.18 13.65
N ILE A 62 16.39 -2.22 14.43
CA ILE A 62 17.14 -2.50 15.67
C ILE A 62 16.21 -3.16 16.69
N ILE A 63 14.99 -2.63 16.85
CA ILE A 63 13.99 -3.17 17.79
C ILE A 63 13.61 -4.61 17.43
N LYS A 64 13.48 -4.93 16.13
CA LYS A 64 13.17 -6.30 15.67
C LYS A 64 14.25 -7.29 16.07
N ASN A 65 15.52 -6.90 15.99
CA ASN A 65 16.65 -7.73 16.40
C ASN A 65 16.67 -7.96 17.92
N LEU A 66 16.09 -7.04 18.69
CA LEU A 66 16.10 -7.06 20.16
C LEU A 66 14.76 -7.49 20.77
N LYS A 67 13.82 -7.99 19.97
CA LYS A 67 12.41 -8.17 20.38
C LYS A 67 12.24 -9.08 21.60
N PHE A 68 13.11 -10.06 21.77
CA PHE A 68 13.04 -11.03 22.87
C PHE A 68 13.86 -10.61 24.10
N MET A 69 14.57 -9.49 24.01
CA MET A 69 15.51 -9.04 25.03
C MET A 69 14.74 -8.33 26.15
N ASN A 70 15.07 -8.68 27.39
CA ASN A 70 14.61 -7.89 28.53
C ASN A 70 15.46 -6.62 28.58
N ARG A 71 14.81 -5.46 28.70
CA ARG A 71 15.50 -4.17 28.76
C ARG A 71 16.26 -3.95 30.08
N LYS A 72 16.13 -4.88 31.03
CA LYS A 72 16.77 -4.87 32.37
C LYS A 72 16.48 -3.59 33.15
N ASN A 73 15.28 -3.01 32.96
CA ASN A 73 14.90 -1.71 33.51
C ASN A 73 14.27 -1.77 34.91
N THR A 74 14.74 -2.69 35.77
CA THR A 74 14.08 -3.06 37.04
C THR A 74 13.90 -1.86 37.98
N ASN A 75 14.88 -0.96 38.04
CA ASN A 75 14.92 0.21 38.92
C ASN A 75 14.92 1.56 38.17
N ALA A 76 14.62 1.55 36.87
CA ALA A 76 14.64 2.77 36.06
C ALA A 76 13.32 3.52 36.12
N ALA A 77 13.38 4.85 35.99
CA ALA A 77 12.19 5.67 35.82
C ALA A 77 11.41 5.26 34.55
N PRO A 78 10.06 5.31 34.58
CA PRO A 78 9.24 4.97 33.42
C PRO A 78 9.56 5.86 32.21
N GLU A 79 9.90 5.23 31.10
CA GLU A 79 10.16 5.93 29.85
C GLU A 79 8.93 5.89 28.95
N TYR A 80 8.81 6.89 28.11
CA TYR A 80 7.71 7.04 27.18
C TYR A 80 8.24 7.06 25.76
N ALA A 81 7.44 6.56 24.83
CA ALA A 81 7.82 6.45 23.45
C ALA A 81 6.69 6.79 22.47
N VAL A 82 7.07 7.19 21.27
CA VAL A 82 6.17 7.41 20.14
C VAL A 82 6.85 6.94 18.86
N TRP A 83 6.08 6.30 17.98
CA TRP A 83 6.55 5.98 16.63
C TRP A 83 6.45 7.21 15.74
N VAL A 84 7.55 7.59 15.11
CA VAL A 84 7.59 8.70 14.14
C VAL A 84 7.89 8.13 12.75
N LYS A 85 7.24 8.74 11.75
CA LYS A 85 7.32 8.34 10.34
C LYS A 85 8.20 9.32 9.56
N SER A 86 8.81 8.81 8.49
CA SER A 86 9.38 9.62 7.41
C SER A 86 8.30 10.54 6.80
N GLN A 87 8.72 11.73 6.37
CA GLN A 87 7.87 12.72 5.71
C GLN A 87 7.28 12.24 4.37
N ASP A 88 7.83 11.19 3.76
CA ASP A 88 7.36 10.64 2.47
C ASP A 88 6.13 9.71 2.57
N GLU A 89 5.50 9.62 3.75
CA GLU A 89 4.36 8.75 4.10
C GLU A 89 4.61 7.24 3.83
N SER A 90 5.84 6.87 3.45
CA SER A 90 6.25 5.49 3.29
C SER A 90 6.66 4.93 4.66
N MET A 91 6.06 3.82 5.08
CA MET A 91 6.44 3.11 6.32
C MET A 91 7.76 2.36 6.15
N ASN A 92 8.66 2.83 5.28
CA ASN A 92 9.87 2.08 4.96
C ASN A 92 10.85 2.15 6.14
N ASP A 93 10.92 3.29 6.85
CA ASP A 93 11.91 3.53 7.90
C ASP A 93 11.32 4.22 9.15
N PRO A 94 10.35 3.61 9.88
CA PRO A 94 9.86 4.19 11.12
C PRO A 94 10.94 4.12 12.21
N PHE A 95 11.00 5.17 13.03
CA PHE A 95 11.86 5.22 14.21
C PHE A 95 11.02 5.42 15.47
N LEU A 96 11.42 4.72 16.53
CA LEU A 96 10.88 4.89 17.86
C LEU A 96 11.62 6.06 18.50
N VAL A 97 10.87 7.08 18.88
CA VAL A 97 11.38 8.16 19.72
C VAL A 97 11.04 7.83 21.15
N MET A 98 12.01 7.87 22.06
CA MET A 98 11.77 7.58 23.48
C MET A 98 12.58 8.46 24.44
N GLY A 99 12.03 8.68 25.63
CA GLY A 99 12.67 9.47 26.68
C GLY A 99 11.80 9.59 27.93
N GLN A 100 12.13 10.53 28.80
CA GLN A 100 11.34 10.82 30.01
C GLN A 100 10.02 11.53 29.68
N LYS A 101 9.00 11.32 30.52
CA LYS A 101 7.62 11.79 30.28
C LYS A 101 7.54 13.28 29.92
N SER A 102 8.15 14.15 30.72
CA SER A 102 8.00 15.60 30.60
C SER A 102 8.44 16.14 29.23
N ASP A 103 9.61 15.73 28.73
CA ASP A 103 10.07 16.19 27.41
C ASP A 103 9.31 15.53 26.27
N MET A 104 8.97 14.26 26.43
CA MET A 104 8.17 13.52 25.45
C MET A 104 6.79 14.18 25.30
N GLU A 105 6.15 14.60 26.39
CA GLU A 105 4.88 15.36 26.36
C GLU A 105 5.07 16.75 25.73
N LYS A 106 6.19 17.43 26.03
CA LYS A 106 6.49 18.73 25.43
C LYS A 106 6.71 18.66 23.92
N ALA A 107 7.37 17.60 23.44
CA ALA A 107 7.72 17.42 22.04
C ALA A 107 6.59 16.79 21.21
N PHE A 108 5.85 15.84 21.78
CA PHE A 108 4.89 15.00 21.04
C PHE A 108 3.46 15.04 21.62
N GLY A 109 3.24 15.82 22.67
CA GLY A 109 1.94 15.92 23.33
C GLY A 109 1.47 14.60 23.94
N ASN A 110 0.17 14.39 23.93
CA ASN A 110 -0.48 13.18 24.43
C ASN A 110 -0.33 11.94 23.51
N LYS A 111 0.50 12.00 22.46
CA LYS A 111 0.73 10.87 21.53
C LYS A 111 1.68 9.81 22.08
N ILE A 112 2.35 10.10 23.19
CA ILE A 112 3.37 9.24 23.79
C ILE A 112 2.72 8.11 24.58
N ARG A 113 3.40 6.98 24.70
CA ARG A 113 2.95 5.81 25.46
C ARG A 113 4.04 5.33 26.37
N LEU A 114 3.65 4.74 27.50
CA LEU A 114 4.60 4.07 28.36
C LEU A 114 5.34 2.99 27.55
N LEU A 115 6.66 3.06 27.55
CA LEU A 115 7.50 2.09 26.87
C LEU A 115 7.53 0.79 27.70
N PRO A 116 7.14 -0.36 27.14
CA PRO A 116 7.08 -1.60 27.89
C PRO A 116 8.46 -2.06 28.34
N LYS A 117 8.47 -2.87 29.41
CA LYS A 117 9.71 -3.50 29.93
C LYS A 117 10.29 -4.52 28.95
N ARG A 118 9.44 -5.24 28.21
CA ARG A 118 9.84 -6.15 27.14
C ARG A 118 9.50 -5.54 25.78
N LEU A 119 10.47 -5.55 24.87
CA LEU A 119 10.26 -5.05 23.50
C LEU A 119 9.30 -5.93 22.69
N SER A 120 9.08 -7.18 23.11
CA SER A 120 8.04 -8.06 22.56
C SER A 120 6.64 -7.48 22.68
N ASP A 121 6.42 -6.68 23.72
CA ASP A 121 5.13 -6.10 24.07
C ASP A 121 4.97 -4.71 23.44
N LEU A 122 6.03 -4.20 22.79
CA LEU A 122 5.98 -2.97 22.03
C LEU A 122 5.24 -3.23 20.70
N ASN A 123 4.11 -2.55 20.53
CA ASN A 123 3.39 -2.57 19.27
C ASN A 123 4.26 -2.00 18.15
N SER A 124 4.34 -2.72 17.02
CA SER A 124 5.04 -2.22 15.82
C SER A 124 4.41 -0.95 15.28
N ALA A 125 5.19 -0.15 14.56
CA ALA A 125 4.71 1.09 13.96
C ALA A 125 3.41 0.87 13.15
N THR A 126 2.41 1.72 13.40
CA THR A 126 1.13 1.67 12.69
C THR A 126 1.17 2.57 11.47
N LYS A 127 0.73 2.04 10.32
CA LYS A 127 0.65 2.83 9.09
C LYS A 127 -0.38 3.96 9.21
N TYR A 128 -1.48 3.70 9.89
CA TYR A 128 -2.56 4.66 10.12
C TYR A 128 -2.61 4.96 11.62
N GLU A 129 -2.99 6.16 12.01
CA GLU A 129 -3.16 6.53 13.43
C GLU A 129 -4.47 5.98 13.99
N SER A 130 -5.53 5.94 13.18
CA SER A 130 -6.84 5.45 13.60
C SER A 130 -7.47 4.46 12.62
N ARG A 131 -8.43 3.67 13.11
CA ARG A 131 -9.14 2.64 12.37
C ARG A 131 -10.64 2.81 12.56
N ILE A 132 -11.37 2.85 11.46
CA ILE A 132 -12.83 2.78 11.46
C ILE A 132 -13.23 1.46 10.81
N ILE A 133 -14.19 0.78 11.42
CA ILE A 133 -14.83 -0.40 10.86
C ILE A 133 -16.32 -0.09 10.73
N ILE A 134 -16.85 -0.22 9.52
CA ILE A 134 -18.28 -0.04 9.23
C ILE A 134 -18.83 -1.40 8.84
N GLN A 135 -19.77 -1.92 9.62
CA GLN A 135 -20.45 -3.18 9.34
C GLN A 135 -21.82 -2.86 8.71
N GLU A 136 -21.93 -3.11 7.41
CA GLU A 136 -23.12 -2.83 6.59
C GLU A 136 -24.11 -4.01 6.58
N SER A 137 -23.73 -5.18 7.08
CA SER A 137 -24.60 -6.36 7.16
C SER A 137 -24.66 -6.92 8.57
N ASP A 138 -25.83 -7.32 9.03
CA ASP A 138 -26.10 -7.80 10.40
C ASP A 138 -26.06 -9.33 10.55
N GLY A 139 -25.81 -10.07 9.46
CA GLY A 139 -25.69 -11.53 9.47
C GLY A 139 -24.50 -12.09 10.27
N GLU A 140 -24.58 -13.37 10.63
CA GLU A 140 -23.58 -14.06 11.47
C GLU A 140 -22.15 -13.99 10.89
N ILE A 141 -22.01 -14.18 9.57
CA ILE A 141 -20.72 -14.12 8.89
C ILE A 141 -20.11 -12.71 9.02
N ALA A 142 -20.89 -11.65 8.73
CA ALA A 142 -20.43 -10.27 8.85
C ALA A 142 -20.08 -9.89 10.30
N ASN A 143 -20.86 -10.35 11.27
CA ASN A 143 -20.58 -10.17 12.70
C ASN A 143 -19.27 -10.86 13.10
N THR A 144 -19.05 -12.10 12.66
CA THR A 144 -17.84 -12.86 12.96
C THR A 144 -16.61 -12.22 12.32
N ALA A 145 -16.70 -11.86 11.04
CA ALA A 145 -15.64 -11.14 10.34
C ALA A 145 -15.27 -9.82 11.03
N THR A 146 -16.28 -9.04 11.44
CA THR A 146 -16.08 -7.78 12.18
C THR A 146 -15.38 -8.03 13.52
N LYS A 147 -15.85 -9.00 14.31
CA LYS A 147 -15.22 -9.38 15.59
C LYS A 147 -13.76 -9.82 15.40
N ASN A 148 -13.47 -10.63 14.39
CA ASN A 148 -12.11 -11.08 14.11
C ASN A 148 -11.20 -9.92 13.68
N LEU A 149 -11.70 -8.99 12.84
CA LEU A 149 -10.96 -7.79 12.49
C LEU A 149 -10.69 -6.90 13.70
N VAL A 150 -11.68 -6.66 14.57
CA VAL A 150 -11.50 -5.87 15.80
C VAL A 150 -10.43 -6.49 16.68
N LYS A 151 -10.50 -7.81 16.96
CA LYS A 151 -9.49 -8.53 17.74
C LYS A 151 -8.09 -8.35 17.17
N LYS A 152 -7.95 -8.48 15.86
CA LYS A 152 -6.67 -8.24 15.17
C LYS A 152 -6.14 -6.83 15.37
N LEU A 153 -7.01 -5.83 15.25
CA LEU A 153 -6.60 -4.43 15.39
C LEU A 153 -6.26 -4.08 16.84
N GLN A 154 -6.97 -4.63 17.81
CA GLN A 154 -6.67 -4.41 19.23
C GLN A 154 -5.29 -4.98 19.65
N LYS A 155 -4.73 -5.94 18.91
CA LYS A 155 -3.34 -6.40 19.09
C LYS A 155 -2.29 -5.35 18.67
N LYS A 156 -2.67 -4.31 17.93
CA LYS A 156 -1.73 -3.35 17.32
C LYS A 156 -2.05 -1.87 17.63
N TYR A 157 -3.31 -1.54 17.89
CA TYR A 157 -3.80 -0.19 18.13
C TYR A 157 -4.38 -0.08 19.55
N ASN A 158 -4.37 1.12 20.13
CA ASN A 158 -5.15 1.33 21.34
C ASN A 158 -6.64 1.17 21.01
N LYS A 159 -7.42 0.66 21.98
CA LYS A 159 -8.87 0.47 21.79
C LYS A 159 -9.57 1.78 21.43
N GLU A 160 -9.13 2.89 22.01
CA GLU A 160 -9.60 4.26 21.73
C GLU A 160 -9.31 4.76 20.30
N ASP A 161 -8.30 4.21 19.62
CA ASP A 161 -7.96 4.56 18.22
C ASP A 161 -8.80 3.73 17.21
N ILE A 162 -9.68 2.85 17.69
CA ILE A 162 -10.55 1.98 16.88
C ILE A 162 -12.00 2.37 17.13
N VAL A 163 -12.75 2.61 16.06
CA VAL A 163 -14.20 2.83 16.13
C VAL A 163 -14.91 1.78 15.29
N VAL A 164 -15.95 1.18 15.86
CA VAL A 164 -16.83 0.23 15.17
C VAL A 164 -18.20 0.86 15.04
N ILE A 165 -18.68 0.92 13.80
CA ILE A 165 -19.97 1.44 13.40
C ILE A 165 -20.75 0.29 12.78
N LYS A 166 -22.00 0.09 13.18
CA LYS A 166 -22.88 -0.92 12.59
C LYS A 166 -24.12 -0.27 12.02
N ARG A 167 -24.63 -0.84 10.92
CA ARG A 167 -25.98 -0.51 10.45
C ARG A 167 -27.02 -1.19 11.32
N VAL A 168 -27.93 -0.40 11.87
CA VAL A 168 -29.08 -0.82 12.66
C VAL A 168 -30.28 -0.02 12.17
N ASN A 169 -31.32 -0.69 11.67
CA ASN A 169 -32.54 -0.05 11.15
C ASN A 169 -32.24 1.09 10.15
N GLU A 170 -31.44 0.82 9.13
CA GLU A 170 -30.97 1.77 8.12
C GLU A 170 -30.07 2.93 8.62
N ALA A 171 -29.90 3.11 9.92
CA ALA A 171 -29.00 4.10 10.50
C ALA A 171 -27.64 3.50 10.82
N LEU A 172 -26.58 4.30 10.71
CA LEU A 172 -25.26 3.90 11.19
C LEU A 172 -25.06 4.34 12.64
N VAL A 173 -24.75 3.38 13.51
CA VAL A 173 -24.64 3.57 14.95
C VAL A 173 -23.23 3.19 15.39
N VAL A 174 -22.56 4.05 16.15
CA VAL A 174 -21.27 3.74 16.79
C VAL A 174 -21.54 2.73 17.91
N THR A 175 -21.02 1.51 17.78
CA THR A 175 -21.21 0.44 18.78
C THR A 175 -19.99 0.23 19.66
N GLU A 176 -18.79 0.60 19.20
CA GLU A 176 -17.56 0.55 19.99
C GLU A 176 -16.67 1.76 19.66
N GLY A 177 -15.96 2.28 20.67
CA GLY A 177 -15.06 3.43 20.51
C GLY A 177 -15.78 4.78 20.50
N ASN A 178 -15.04 5.84 20.18
CA ASN A 178 -15.56 7.21 20.11
C ASN A 178 -15.00 7.93 18.89
N MET A 179 -15.90 8.46 18.05
CA MET A 179 -15.51 9.19 16.83
C MET A 179 -14.58 10.39 17.10
N LYS A 180 -14.66 11.02 18.28
CA LYS A 180 -13.78 12.14 18.67
C LYS A 180 -12.31 11.74 18.85
N ASN A 181 -12.03 10.44 18.97
CA ASN A 181 -10.66 9.93 19.15
C ASN A 181 -9.94 9.65 17.83
N ILE A 182 -10.65 9.74 16.70
CA ILE A 182 -10.04 9.57 15.38
C ILE A 182 -9.11 10.75 15.11
N LYS A 183 -7.85 10.45 14.77
CA LYS A 183 -6.79 11.44 14.58
C LYS A 183 -5.88 11.06 13.42
N GLY A 184 -5.22 12.06 12.83
CA GLY A 184 -4.23 11.88 11.78
C GLY A 184 -4.76 11.14 10.55
N GLU A 185 -3.89 10.34 9.93
CA GLU A 185 -4.29 9.48 8.80
C GLU A 185 -5.04 8.24 9.28
N TYR A 186 -6.25 8.01 8.79
CA TYR A 186 -7.08 6.88 9.19
C TYR A 186 -7.43 5.94 8.04
N LYS A 187 -7.71 4.68 8.40
CA LYS A 187 -8.20 3.66 7.47
C LYS A 187 -9.63 3.24 7.84
N VAL A 188 -10.51 3.21 6.85
CA VAL A 188 -11.85 2.62 6.95
C VAL A 188 -11.85 1.20 6.38
N ASN A 189 -12.49 0.27 7.07
CA ASN A 189 -12.83 -1.06 6.55
C ASN A 189 -14.35 -1.18 6.55
N VAL A 190 -14.96 -1.33 5.38
CA VAL A 190 -16.41 -1.51 5.24
C VAL A 190 -16.64 -3.00 5.02
N ILE A 191 -17.38 -3.66 5.90
CA ILE A 191 -17.63 -5.10 5.89
C ILE A 191 -19.11 -5.34 5.60
N GLY A 192 -19.40 -6.21 4.64
CA GLY A 192 -20.76 -6.63 4.36
C GLY A 192 -20.82 -7.69 3.28
N HIS A 193 -22.02 -8.26 3.09
CA HIS A 193 -22.23 -9.25 2.05
C HIS A 193 -22.19 -8.61 0.66
N GLY A 194 -21.38 -9.17 -0.22
CA GLY A 194 -21.28 -8.80 -1.62
C GLY A 194 -22.40 -9.45 -2.44
N HIS A 195 -23.04 -8.67 -3.31
CA HIS A 195 -23.92 -9.21 -4.35
C HIS A 195 -24.04 -8.25 -5.53
N GLU A 196 -24.61 -8.75 -6.61
CA GLU A 196 -25.05 -7.94 -7.75
C GLU A 196 -26.56 -7.76 -7.68
N ASP A 197 -27.06 -6.53 -7.87
CA ASP A 197 -28.50 -6.30 -7.96
C ASP A 197 -29.04 -6.62 -9.37
N LYS A 198 -30.36 -6.57 -9.53
CA LYS A 198 -31.04 -6.88 -10.81
C LYS A 198 -30.61 -5.99 -11.98
N ARG A 199 -29.96 -4.85 -11.72
CA ARG A 199 -29.44 -3.92 -12.74
C ARG A 199 -27.96 -4.12 -13.02
N GLY A 200 -27.35 -5.17 -12.46
CA GLY A 200 -25.93 -5.43 -12.63
C GLY A 200 -25.03 -4.58 -11.75
N VAL A 201 -25.56 -3.86 -10.75
CA VAL A 201 -24.76 -2.99 -9.88
C VAL A 201 -24.21 -3.79 -8.70
N ARG A 202 -22.90 -3.69 -8.46
CA ARG A 202 -22.24 -4.32 -7.30
C ARG A 202 -22.63 -3.60 -6.01
N ARG A 203 -22.99 -4.39 -5.00
CA ARG A 203 -23.42 -3.91 -3.68
C ARG A 203 -22.69 -4.62 -2.56
N LEU A 204 -22.38 -3.87 -1.51
CA LEU A 204 -21.89 -4.36 -0.22
C LEU A 204 -22.94 -4.01 0.84
N GLY A 205 -23.47 -5.03 1.51
CA GLY A 205 -24.52 -4.85 2.52
C GLY A 205 -25.75 -4.10 2.00
N GLY A 206 -26.16 -4.36 0.76
CA GLY A 206 -27.30 -3.67 0.14
C GLY A 206 -26.96 -2.32 -0.50
N LYS A 207 -25.75 -1.78 -0.33
CA LYS A 207 -25.38 -0.44 -0.79
C LYS A 207 -24.37 -0.47 -1.94
N ASN A 208 -24.57 0.40 -2.92
CA ASN A 208 -23.56 0.65 -3.96
C ASN A 208 -22.44 1.57 -3.43
N GLY A 209 -21.39 1.76 -4.21
CA GLY A 209 -20.23 2.56 -3.78
C GLY A 209 -20.59 4.01 -3.45
N ALA A 210 -21.50 4.62 -4.22
CA ALA A 210 -21.95 5.99 -3.99
C ALA A 210 -22.70 6.16 -2.67
N GLN A 211 -23.57 5.22 -2.32
CA GLN A 211 -24.30 5.21 -1.05
C GLN A 211 -23.35 5.06 0.14
N ILE A 212 -22.32 4.22 0.03
CA ILE A 212 -21.30 4.07 1.10
C ILE A 212 -20.49 5.38 1.26
N VAL A 213 -20.17 6.07 0.16
CA VAL A 213 -19.52 7.40 0.25
C VAL A 213 -20.42 8.43 0.92
N GLN A 214 -21.71 8.45 0.60
CA GLN A 214 -22.67 9.34 1.26
C GLN A 214 -22.71 9.07 2.77
N ASP A 215 -22.74 7.80 3.17
CA ASP A 215 -22.65 7.40 4.57
C ASP A 215 -21.33 7.90 5.20
N LEU A 216 -20.19 7.76 4.53
CA LEU A 216 -18.90 8.27 5.02
C LEU A 216 -18.89 9.80 5.19
N LYS A 217 -19.41 10.53 4.19
CA LYS A 217 -19.53 11.99 4.22
C LYS A 217 -20.50 12.46 5.32
N SER A 218 -21.49 11.64 5.69
CA SER A 218 -22.38 11.96 6.81
C SER A 218 -21.66 12.02 8.17
N PHE A 219 -20.50 11.36 8.30
CA PHE A 219 -19.64 11.44 9.47
C PHE A 219 -18.59 12.55 9.40
N GLU A 220 -18.48 13.28 8.29
CA GLU A 220 -17.57 14.42 8.15
C GLU A 220 -18.08 15.59 9.01
N TRP A 221 -17.86 15.50 10.32
CA TRP A 221 -18.07 16.57 11.28
C TRP A 221 -16.72 17.05 11.82
N ARG A 222 -16.41 18.32 11.53
CA ARG A 222 -15.55 19.27 12.29
C ARG A 222 -14.20 18.78 12.86
N MET A 223 -13.65 17.68 12.41
CA MET A 223 -12.32 17.24 12.82
C MET A 223 -11.29 17.91 11.91
N SER A 224 -10.91 19.14 12.26
CA SER A 224 -9.69 19.71 11.69
C SER A 224 -8.54 18.74 11.99
N HIS A 225 -7.70 18.46 10.99
CA HIS A 225 -6.50 17.62 11.10
C HIS A 225 -6.67 16.08 11.02
N VAL A 226 -7.77 15.55 10.46
CA VAL A 226 -7.87 14.12 10.07
C VAL A 226 -7.88 13.95 8.55
N LYS A 227 -7.27 12.88 8.05
CA LYS A 227 -7.16 12.59 6.61
C LYS A 227 -7.54 11.13 6.35
N LEU A 228 -8.57 10.90 5.53
CA LEU A 228 -8.90 9.56 5.06
C LEU A 228 -7.79 9.09 4.13
N ALA A 229 -7.03 8.07 4.52
CA ALA A 229 -5.89 7.63 3.73
C ALA A 229 -6.17 6.33 2.96
N LYS A 230 -7.06 5.48 3.49
CA LYS A 230 -7.42 4.21 2.83
C LYS A 230 -8.83 3.73 3.18
N VAL A 231 -9.53 3.22 2.18
CA VAL A 231 -10.76 2.45 2.33
C VAL A 231 -10.51 1.01 1.88
N SER A 232 -11.09 0.04 2.58
CA SER A 232 -11.14 -1.35 2.15
C SER A 232 -12.58 -1.82 2.15
N LEU A 233 -13.11 -2.10 0.96
CA LEU A 233 -14.46 -2.62 0.74
C LEU A 233 -14.40 -4.14 0.87
N MET A 234 -14.60 -4.63 2.08
CA MET A 234 -14.50 -6.05 2.44
C MET A 234 -15.82 -6.75 2.18
N SER A 235 -16.03 -7.10 0.91
CA SER A 235 -17.06 -8.03 0.46
C SER A 235 -16.52 -8.91 -0.65
N CYS A 236 -17.14 -10.08 -0.84
CA CYS A 236 -16.91 -10.89 -2.03
C CYS A 236 -17.14 -10.04 -3.28
N LEU A 237 -16.23 -10.16 -4.26
CA LEU A 237 -16.40 -9.60 -5.61
C LEU A 237 -16.52 -8.05 -5.66
N SER A 238 -16.07 -7.33 -4.62
CA SER A 238 -16.11 -5.86 -4.57
C SER A 238 -15.26 -5.16 -5.63
N GLY A 239 -14.16 -5.78 -6.07
CA GLY A 239 -13.32 -5.27 -7.16
C GLY A 239 -13.79 -5.73 -8.55
N THR A 240 -14.70 -6.69 -8.63
CA THR A 240 -15.16 -7.22 -9.92
C THR A 240 -16.22 -6.34 -10.56
N CYS A 241 -16.18 -6.25 -11.88
CA CYS A 241 -17.24 -5.64 -12.66
C CYS A 241 -18.56 -6.41 -12.51
N GLY A 242 -19.65 -5.68 -12.27
CA GLY A 242 -21.00 -6.23 -12.45
C GLY A 242 -21.48 -6.04 -13.89
N ALA A 243 -22.66 -6.59 -14.22
CA ALA A 243 -23.25 -6.42 -15.56
C ALA A 243 -23.52 -4.95 -15.95
N SER A 244 -23.55 -4.04 -14.98
CA SER A 244 -23.59 -2.59 -15.22
C SER A 244 -22.31 -2.01 -15.84
N GLY A 245 -21.26 -2.81 -15.99
CA GLY A 245 -19.96 -2.37 -16.50
C GLY A 245 -19.09 -1.68 -15.45
N ARG A 246 -19.44 -1.78 -14.17
CA ARG A 246 -18.73 -1.09 -13.07
C ARG A 246 -18.55 -2.00 -11.86
N SER A 247 -17.44 -1.82 -11.16
CA SER A 247 -17.20 -2.46 -9.86
C SER A 247 -17.72 -1.59 -8.70
N LEU A 248 -17.81 -2.16 -7.50
CA LEU A 248 -18.13 -1.39 -6.29
C LEU A 248 -17.04 -0.34 -6.02
N VAL A 249 -15.78 -0.69 -6.31
CA VAL A 249 -14.62 0.20 -6.20
C VAL A 249 -14.74 1.40 -7.14
N ASP A 250 -15.17 1.20 -8.38
CA ASP A 250 -15.36 2.28 -9.37
C ASP A 250 -16.45 3.25 -8.93
N ASP A 251 -17.61 2.73 -8.51
CA ASP A 251 -18.72 3.52 -7.97
C ASP A 251 -18.29 4.34 -6.74
N PHE A 252 -17.54 3.71 -5.85
CA PHE A 252 -17.02 4.35 -4.65
C PHE A 252 -16.02 5.46 -4.99
N ARG A 253 -15.04 5.18 -5.87
CA ARG A 253 -14.03 6.15 -6.30
C ARG A 253 -14.67 7.38 -6.94
N GLN A 254 -15.62 7.16 -7.86
CA GLN A 254 -16.29 8.26 -8.54
C GLN A 254 -17.06 9.16 -7.55
N ALA A 255 -17.77 8.57 -6.59
CA ALA A 255 -18.55 9.34 -5.62
C ALA A 255 -17.68 10.04 -4.58
N LEU A 256 -16.53 9.46 -4.21
CA LEU A 256 -15.60 10.05 -3.26
C LEU A 256 -14.94 11.30 -3.86
N ASN A 257 -14.54 11.22 -5.13
CA ASN A 257 -13.86 12.29 -5.86
C ASN A 257 -12.57 12.79 -5.17
N ASP A 258 -11.82 11.87 -4.57
CA ASP A 258 -10.52 12.12 -3.97
C ASP A 258 -9.53 11.03 -4.38
N ASN A 259 -8.62 11.39 -5.30
CA ASN A 259 -7.61 10.48 -5.84
C ASN A 259 -6.43 10.25 -4.87
N THR A 260 -6.39 10.92 -3.72
CA THR A 260 -5.36 10.66 -2.70
C THR A 260 -5.71 9.44 -1.84
N VAL A 261 -6.99 9.10 -1.74
CA VAL A 261 -7.48 7.96 -0.95
C VAL A 261 -7.22 6.65 -1.69
N LYS A 262 -6.49 5.74 -1.05
CA LYS A 262 -6.33 4.38 -1.58
C LYS A 262 -7.60 3.58 -1.35
N ILE A 263 -8.13 2.96 -2.40
CA ILE A 263 -9.31 2.09 -2.31
C ILE A 263 -8.86 0.66 -2.58
N LYS A 264 -9.35 -0.30 -1.79
CA LYS A 264 -9.10 -1.73 -2.01
C LYS A 264 -10.43 -2.47 -2.10
N GLY A 265 -10.66 -3.12 -3.23
CA GLY A 265 -11.66 -4.18 -3.38
C GLY A 265 -11.02 -5.56 -3.41
N TYR A 266 -11.85 -6.57 -3.64
CA TYR A 266 -11.46 -7.97 -3.75
C TYR A 266 -12.13 -8.58 -4.97
N ASN A 267 -11.34 -9.25 -5.81
CA ASN A 267 -11.80 -9.87 -7.05
C ASN A 267 -12.35 -11.29 -6.85
N ASP A 268 -12.10 -11.86 -5.67
CA ASP A 268 -12.53 -13.21 -5.30
C ASP A 268 -13.61 -13.19 -4.22
N ARG A 269 -14.11 -14.38 -3.91
CA ARG A 269 -14.82 -14.63 -2.66
C ARG A 269 -13.83 -14.55 -1.51
N ILE A 270 -14.19 -13.82 -0.47
CA ILE A 270 -13.33 -13.60 0.69
C ILE A 270 -14.07 -13.87 2.00
N ASP A 271 -13.31 -14.27 3.00
CA ASP A 271 -13.73 -14.27 4.40
C ASP A 271 -12.60 -13.73 5.30
N LEU A 272 -12.90 -13.49 6.57
CA LEU A 272 -11.92 -13.17 7.59
C LEU A 272 -11.74 -14.36 8.53
N ASP A 273 -10.53 -14.88 8.60
CA ASP A 273 -10.20 -15.97 9.52
C ASP A 273 -10.33 -15.56 11.00
N SER A 274 -10.15 -16.52 11.90
CA SER A 274 -10.18 -16.31 13.35
C SER A 274 -9.13 -15.29 13.85
N GLU A 275 -8.11 -14.99 13.04
CA GLU A 275 -7.08 -13.99 13.32
C GLU A 275 -7.36 -12.62 12.68
N GLY A 276 -8.45 -12.46 11.92
CA GLY A 276 -8.84 -11.24 11.21
C GLY A 276 -8.04 -10.97 9.93
N HIS A 277 -7.40 -11.99 9.34
CA HIS A 277 -6.80 -11.94 8.01
C HIS A 277 -7.84 -12.23 6.95
N VAL A 278 -7.84 -11.43 5.88
CA VAL A 278 -8.66 -11.70 4.70
C VAL A 278 -8.09 -12.91 3.98
N LYS A 279 -8.94 -13.90 3.69
CA LYS A 279 -8.60 -15.11 2.96
C LYS A 279 -9.52 -15.29 1.77
N PRO A 280 -8.99 -15.66 0.60
CA PRO A 280 -9.81 -16.19 -0.49
C PRO A 280 -10.51 -17.48 -0.02
N VAL A 281 -11.77 -17.68 -0.40
CA VAL A 281 -12.53 -18.89 -0.09
C VAL A 281 -13.23 -19.41 -1.34
N LEU A 282 -13.34 -20.73 -1.49
CA LEU A 282 -14.04 -21.34 -2.64
C LEU A 282 -15.57 -21.23 -2.49
N HIS A 283 -16.06 -21.46 -1.27
CA HIS A 283 -17.49 -21.47 -0.93
C HIS A 283 -17.78 -20.57 0.28
N GLY A 284 -19.00 -20.04 0.36
CA GLY A 284 -19.42 -19.14 1.43
C GLY A 284 -18.69 -17.78 1.40
N GLY A 285 -18.29 -17.32 2.59
CA GLY A 285 -17.63 -16.04 2.82
C GLY A 285 -18.60 -14.86 2.89
N LEU A 286 -18.08 -13.66 2.68
CA LEU A 286 -18.83 -12.40 2.67
C LEU A 286 -19.64 -12.23 1.36
N LEU A 287 -20.29 -13.29 0.89
CA LEU A 287 -21.25 -13.29 -0.20
C LEU A 287 -22.66 -13.29 0.39
N ARG A 288 -23.63 -12.66 -0.27
CA ARG A 288 -25.02 -12.73 0.17
C ARG A 288 -25.57 -14.13 -0.11
N ASP A 289 -26.05 -14.81 0.92
CA ASP A 289 -26.80 -16.05 0.74
C ASP A 289 -28.15 -15.70 0.07
N ASN A 290 -28.35 -16.16 -1.16
CA ASN A 290 -29.68 -16.12 -1.76
C ASN A 290 -30.52 -17.21 -1.09
N LYS A 291 -31.43 -16.80 -0.20
CA LYS A 291 -32.46 -17.70 0.35
C LYS A 291 -33.44 -18.23 -0.73
N ASP A 292 -33.36 -17.73 -1.96
CA ASP A 292 -34.20 -18.13 -3.10
C ASP A 292 -33.56 -19.18 -4.02
N THR A 293 -32.40 -19.74 -3.65
CA THR A 293 -31.85 -20.93 -4.31
C THR A 293 -31.93 -22.08 -3.31
N PRO A 294 -32.58 -23.23 -3.61
CA PRO A 294 -32.71 -24.32 -2.66
C PRO A 294 -31.35 -24.70 -2.11
N ASN A 295 -31.21 -24.50 -0.81
CA ASN A 295 -30.10 -24.94 -0.01
C ASN A 295 -29.99 -26.46 -0.20
N THR A 296 -29.07 -26.93 -1.04
CA THR A 296 -28.65 -28.33 -0.99
C THR A 296 -27.86 -28.47 0.30
N LYS A 297 -28.58 -28.72 1.39
CA LYS A 297 -28.00 -29.23 2.64
C LYS A 297 -26.97 -30.29 2.27
N PRO A 298 -25.75 -30.28 2.84
CA PRO A 298 -24.91 -31.45 2.81
C PRO A 298 -25.70 -32.59 3.44
N GLN A 299 -26.11 -33.58 2.65
CA GLN A 299 -26.54 -34.84 3.22
C GLN A 299 -25.33 -35.40 3.97
N GLN A 300 -25.49 -35.55 5.28
CA GLN A 300 -24.76 -36.55 6.05
C GLN A 300 -25.00 -37.90 5.37
N GLN A 301 -24.05 -38.33 4.56
CA GLN A 301 -23.95 -39.73 4.20
C GLN A 301 -23.15 -40.42 5.31
N VAL A 302 -23.88 -40.92 6.29
CA VAL A 302 -23.40 -41.93 7.22
C VAL A 302 -23.22 -43.21 6.41
N ASN A 303 -22.00 -43.74 6.37
CA ASN A 303 -21.73 -45.17 6.25
C ASN A 303 -20.43 -45.48 7.02
N PRO A 304 -20.40 -46.48 7.91
CA PRO A 304 -19.27 -46.73 8.80
C PRO A 304 -18.24 -47.75 8.26
N SER A 305 -16.97 -47.55 8.66
CA SER A 305 -15.87 -48.54 8.75
C SER A 305 -15.28 -49.05 7.41
N ASN A 306 -13.97 -49.07 7.12
CA ASN A 306 -12.77 -49.32 7.93
C ASN A 306 -11.44 -48.95 7.17
N GLN A 307 -10.35 -48.69 7.91
CA GLN A 307 -8.90 -48.68 7.51
C GLN A 307 -8.24 -47.42 6.86
N PRO A 308 -6.91 -47.20 7.04
CA PRO A 308 -6.41 -46.19 7.98
C PRO A 308 -5.58 -45.06 7.33
N THR A 309 -5.69 -43.88 7.95
CA THR A 309 -4.78 -42.72 8.01
C THR A 309 -3.57 -42.65 7.05
N ALA A 310 -3.65 -41.78 6.05
CA ALA A 310 -2.51 -41.03 5.53
C ALA A 310 -2.60 -39.57 6.01
N LYS A 311 -1.53 -39.07 6.65
CA LYS A 311 -1.45 -37.73 7.22
C LYS A 311 -1.64 -36.66 6.13
N ASN A 312 -2.67 -35.84 6.26
CA ASN A 312 -2.79 -34.59 5.52
C ASN A 312 -1.58 -33.69 5.84
N PRO A 313 -0.88 -33.11 4.84
CA PRO A 313 0.16 -32.12 5.09
C PRO A 313 -0.44 -30.91 5.80
N LYS A 314 0.24 -30.47 6.88
CA LYS A 314 -0.05 -29.21 7.58
C LYS A 314 -0.02 -28.04 6.59
N ASP A 315 -1.17 -27.45 6.34
CA ASP A 315 -1.31 -26.14 5.70
C ASP A 315 -0.66 -25.08 6.58
N THR A 316 0.59 -24.71 6.25
CA THR A 316 1.32 -23.65 6.94
C THR A 316 1.03 -22.33 6.22
N ASN A 317 0.14 -21.53 6.80
CA ASN A 317 -0.18 -20.15 6.39
C ASN A 317 1.00 -19.18 6.61
N THR A 318 2.10 -19.42 5.91
CA THR A 318 3.23 -18.49 5.79
C THR A 318 3.01 -17.66 4.53
N PRO A 319 3.26 -16.32 4.52
CA PRO A 319 3.27 -15.55 3.28
C PRO A 319 4.17 -16.24 2.26
N ILE A 320 3.63 -16.58 1.09
CA ILE A 320 4.41 -17.23 0.03
C ILE A 320 5.53 -16.26 -0.35
N LYS A 321 6.76 -16.60 0.03
CA LYS A 321 7.95 -15.85 -0.36
C LYS A 321 8.23 -16.19 -1.81
N HIS A 322 8.28 -15.18 -2.67
CA HIS A 322 8.69 -15.36 -4.05
C HIS A 322 10.22 -15.42 -4.10
N GLU A 323 10.75 -16.52 -4.62
CA GLU A 323 12.19 -16.78 -4.74
C GLU A 323 12.72 -16.20 -6.04
N SER A 324 11.89 -16.22 -7.10
CA SER A 324 12.26 -15.74 -8.44
C SER A 324 11.25 -14.74 -8.99
N HIS A 325 11.71 -13.90 -9.91
CA HIS A 325 10.90 -12.85 -10.54
C HIS A 325 11.09 -12.79 -12.05
N ILE A 326 9.99 -12.68 -12.78
CA ILE A 326 9.98 -12.46 -14.24
C ILE A 326 9.39 -11.09 -14.51
N ILE A 327 10.12 -10.24 -15.23
CA ILE A 327 9.62 -8.94 -15.73
C ILE A 327 9.43 -9.04 -17.24
N ILE A 328 8.21 -8.78 -17.71
CA ILE A 328 7.86 -8.78 -19.13
C ILE A 328 7.45 -7.37 -19.54
N GLN A 329 8.29 -6.71 -20.34
CA GLN A 329 7.98 -5.41 -20.93
C GLN A 329 7.28 -5.61 -22.28
N LYS A 330 6.06 -5.09 -22.42
CA LYS A 330 5.24 -5.24 -23.64
C LYS A 330 5.28 -4.03 -24.59
N ALA A 331 5.70 -2.86 -24.13
CA ALA A 331 5.80 -1.64 -24.95
C ALA A 331 7.26 -1.20 -25.19
N ASP A 332 7.52 -0.40 -26.22
CA ASP A 332 8.85 0.07 -26.62
C ASP A 332 8.94 1.60 -26.54
N ASP A 333 8.97 2.14 -25.32
CA ASP A 333 9.03 3.58 -25.09
C ASP A 333 9.79 3.93 -23.81
N SER A 334 10.13 5.21 -23.66
CA SER A 334 10.94 5.69 -22.53
C SER A 334 10.26 5.49 -21.17
N THR A 335 8.94 5.55 -21.10
CA THR A 335 8.19 5.41 -19.85
C THR A 335 8.25 3.96 -19.38
N THR A 336 7.97 3.01 -20.26
CA THR A 336 8.05 1.57 -19.94
C THR A 336 9.49 1.11 -19.71
N ASP A 337 10.47 1.64 -20.46
CA ASP A 337 11.89 1.37 -20.23
C ASP A 337 12.37 1.86 -18.86
N LYS A 338 11.95 3.08 -18.45
CA LYS A 338 12.29 3.63 -17.13
C LYS A 338 11.63 2.83 -16.01
N ALA A 339 10.36 2.46 -16.19
CA ALA A 339 9.65 1.64 -15.21
C ALA A 339 10.31 0.26 -15.03
N ARG A 340 10.67 -0.41 -16.13
CA ARG A 340 11.44 -1.66 -16.11
C ARG A 340 12.77 -1.49 -15.38
N LYS A 341 13.58 -0.49 -15.74
CA LYS A 341 14.90 -0.26 -15.12
C LYS A 341 14.80 -0.08 -13.61
N ASN A 342 13.84 0.73 -13.15
CA ASN A 342 13.63 0.97 -11.72
C ASN A 342 13.22 -0.31 -10.98
N LEU A 343 12.36 -1.13 -11.59
CA LEU A 343 11.90 -2.39 -11.02
C LEU A 343 13.01 -3.43 -10.96
N VAL A 344 13.79 -3.57 -12.04
CA VAL A 344 14.98 -4.43 -12.11
C VAL A 344 16.00 -4.06 -11.03
N ASN A 345 16.30 -2.77 -10.86
CA ASN A 345 17.24 -2.32 -9.84
C ASN A 345 16.81 -2.73 -8.43
N LYS A 346 15.53 -2.53 -8.10
CA LYS A 346 14.98 -2.94 -6.82
C LYS A 346 15.02 -4.45 -6.62
N LEU A 347 14.57 -5.25 -7.60
CA LEU A 347 14.53 -6.70 -7.44
C LEU A 347 15.93 -7.31 -7.39
N ASN A 348 16.88 -6.81 -8.18
CA ASN A 348 18.27 -7.24 -8.12
C ASN A 348 18.88 -6.96 -6.72
N GLN A 349 18.55 -5.82 -6.10
CA GLN A 349 19.00 -5.51 -4.74
C GLN A 349 18.37 -6.42 -3.68
N GLN A 350 17.12 -6.84 -3.88
CA GLN A 350 16.36 -7.61 -2.90
C GLN A 350 16.55 -9.12 -3.01
N HIS A 351 16.78 -9.63 -4.22
CA HIS A 351 16.73 -11.07 -4.53
C HIS A 351 17.97 -11.58 -5.25
N GLY A 352 18.93 -10.73 -5.63
CA GLY A 352 20.05 -11.13 -6.48
C GLY A 352 19.67 -11.11 -7.97
N LYS A 353 20.66 -10.92 -8.84
CA LYS A 353 20.46 -10.79 -10.30
C LYS A 353 20.07 -12.11 -10.95
N GLU A 354 20.55 -13.21 -10.39
CA GLU A 354 20.33 -14.59 -10.82
C GLU A 354 18.87 -15.03 -10.72
N ASN A 355 18.12 -14.44 -9.79
CA ASN A 355 16.71 -14.73 -9.52
C ASN A 355 15.75 -13.78 -10.27
N VAL A 356 16.27 -12.90 -11.14
CA VAL A 356 15.49 -11.90 -11.88
C VAL A 356 15.70 -12.07 -13.38
N VAL A 357 14.63 -12.46 -14.07
CA VAL A 357 14.59 -12.62 -15.53
C VAL A 357 13.83 -11.45 -16.15
N VAL A 358 14.37 -10.88 -17.22
CA VAL A 358 13.80 -9.71 -17.89
C VAL A 358 13.66 -9.98 -19.37
N ILE A 359 12.43 -9.90 -19.86
CA ILE A 359 12.06 -10.16 -21.25
C ILE A 359 11.36 -8.93 -21.81
N LYS A 360 11.69 -8.55 -23.03
CA LYS A 360 11.03 -7.48 -23.79
C LYS A 360 10.32 -8.10 -24.98
N GLU A 361 9.00 -8.11 -24.92
CA GLU A 361 8.10 -8.73 -25.89
C GLU A 361 7.24 -7.66 -26.55
N ILE A 362 7.78 -7.05 -27.60
CA ILE A 362 7.11 -5.97 -28.33
C ILE A 362 6.29 -6.57 -29.46
N GLU A 363 5.16 -5.94 -29.78
CA GLU A 363 4.31 -6.26 -30.92
C GLU A 363 5.14 -6.52 -32.19
N ASN A 364 4.92 -7.68 -32.83
CA ASN A 364 5.58 -8.10 -34.08
C ASN A 364 7.10 -8.27 -34.04
N LYS A 365 7.71 -8.39 -32.84
CA LYS A 365 9.15 -8.68 -32.69
C LYS A 365 9.34 -9.98 -31.90
N LYS A 366 10.42 -10.72 -32.22
CA LYS A 366 10.85 -11.85 -31.39
C LYS A 366 11.14 -11.36 -29.96
N PRO A 367 10.71 -12.10 -28.91
CA PRO A 367 11.06 -11.77 -27.53
C PRO A 367 12.56 -11.55 -27.36
N LEU A 368 12.94 -10.36 -26.87
CA LEU A 368 14.32 -10.03 -26.56
C LEU A 368 14.58 -10.28 -25.08
N LYS A 369 15.45 -11.25 -24.80
CA LYS A 369 15.95 -11.53 -23.45
C LYS A 369 16.96 -10.44 -23.05
N ILE A 370 16.69 -9.73 -21.97
CA ILE A 370 17.54 -8.61 -21.49
C ILE A 370 18.44 -9.05 -20.32
N GLN A 371 17.92 -9.84 -19.38
CA GLN A 371 18.65 -10.28 -18.18
C GLN A 371 18.15 -11.66 -17.72
N GLY A 372 19.05 -12.45 -17.11
CA GLY A 372 18.73 -13.70 -16.43
C GLY A 372 18.43 -14.82 -17.42
N ASN A 373 18.34 -16.07 -16.96
CA ASN A 373 17.88 -17.20 -17.78
C ASN A 373 16.56 -17.73 -17.22
N ILE A 374 15.58 -18.04 -18.08
CA ILE A 374 14.28 -18.54 -17.62
C ILE A 374 14.39 -19.91 -16.93
N GLU A 375 15.41 -20.68 -17.29
CA GLU A 375 15.79 -21.93 -16.63
C GLU A 375 16.27 -21.73 -15.18
N ASN A 376 16.63 -20.49 -14.79
CA ASN A 376 17.02 -20.17 -13.42
C ASN A 376 15.81 -19.84 -12.52
N ILE A 377 14.60 -19.81 -13.07
CA ILE A 377 13.39 -19.59 -12.27
C ILE A 377 13.11 -20.83 -11.44
N LYS A 378 13.15 -20.68 -10.12
CA LYS A 378 12.91 -21.74 -9.15
C LYS A 378 11.87 -21.33 -8.11
N GLY A 379 11.28 -22.34 -7.48
CA GLY A 379 10.33 -22.19 -6.38
C GLY A 379 9.11 -21.34 -6.77
N ASN A 380 8.49 -20.74 -5.77
CA ASN A 380 7.37 -19.82 -6.01
C ASN A 380 7.90 -18.55 -6.68
N TYR A 381 7.34 -18.16 -7.82
CA TYR A 381 7.77 -16.97 -8.54
C TYR A 381 6.62 -16.01 -8.87
N GLN A 382 7.00 -14.75 -9.09
CA GLN A 382 6.08 -13.69 -9.49
C GLN A 382 6.40 -13.18 -10.90
N ALA A 383 5.36 -13.07 -11.74
CA ALA A 383 5.43 -12.37 -13.02
C ALA A 383 4.98 -10.90 -12.87
N GLN A 384 5.69 -9.98 -13.50
CA GLN A 384 5.39 -8.55 -13.54
C GLN A 384 5.33 -8.09 -14.99
N ILE A 385 4.14 -7.74 -15.47
CA ILE A 385 3.91 -7.39 -16.87
C ILE A 385 3.74 -5.88 -16.97
N ILE A 386 4.62 -5.22 -17.71
CA ILE A 386 4.69 -3.76 -17.83
C ILE A 386 4.23 -3.34 -19.23
N GLY A 387 3.26 -2.44 -19.30
CA GLY A 387 2.82 -1.86 -20.56
C GLY A 387 1.80 -0.74 -20.36
N HIS A 388 1.41 -0.10 -21.47
CA HIS A 388 0.39 0.94 -21.44
C HIS A 388 -1.01 0.34 -21.36
N GLY A 389 -1.80 0.77 -20.37
CA GLY A 389 -3.22 0.46 -20.31
C GLY A 389 -4.02 1.25 -21.34
N THR A 390 -4.87 0.58 -22.09
CA THR A 390 -5.81 1.18 -23.06
C THR A 390 -7.20 0.54 -22.93
N GLU A 391 -8.21 1.20 -23.47
CA GLU A 391 -9.52 0.62 -23.70
C GLU A 391 -9.86 0.75 -25.18
N GLU A 392 -10.15 -0.37 -25.83
CA GLU A 392 -10.50 -0.45 -27.25
C GLU A 392 -11.72 -1.36 -27.38
N ASP A 393 -12.75 -0.89 -28.08
CA ASP A 393 -14.03 -1.59 -28.26
C ASP A 393 -14.66 -2.06 -26.94
N GLY A 394 -14.50 -1.26 -25.88
CA GLY A 394 -15.01 -1.54 -24.54
C GLY A 394 -14.23 -2.61 -23.75
N VAL A 395 -13.09 -3.08 -24.27
CA VAL A 395 -12.24 -4.09 -23.62
C VAL A 395 -10.97 -3.44 -23.09
N LYS A 396 -10.62 -3.72 -21.84
CA LYS A 396 -9.32 -3.29 -21.28
C LYS A 396 -8.18 -4.10 -21.88
N LYS A 397 -7.14 -3.39 -22.31
CA LYS A 397 -5.97 -3.98 -22.95
C LYS A 397 -4.70 -3.44 -22.31
N LEU A 398 -3.64 -4.24 -22.34
CA LEU A 398 -2.28 -3.81 -22.03
C LEU A 398 -1.46 -3.93 -23.31
N ASN A 399 -0.97 -2.79 -23.78
CA ASN A 399 -0.27 -2.64 -25.05
C ASN A 399 -1.04 -3.32 -26.20
N LYS A 400 -2.34 -2.99 -26.33
CA LYS A 400 -3.30 -3.53 -27.31
C LYS A 400 -3.59 -5.04 -27.22
N LYS A 401 -3.07 -5.75 -26.21
CA LYS A 401 -3.40 -7.16 -25.97
C LYS A 401 -4.49 -7.30 -24.91
N THR A 402 -5.43 -8.19 -25.15
CA THR A 402 -6.47 -8.55 -24.16
C THR A 402 -5.88 -9.32 -22.99
N GLY A 403 -6.57 -9.34 -21.85
CA GLY A 403 -6.12 -10.12 -20.69
C GLY A 403 -6.02 -11.62 -20.99
N LYS A 404 -6.96 -12.16 -21.79
CA LYS A 404 -6.90 -13.55 -22.27
C LYS A 404 -5.60 -13.83 -23.04
N THR A 405 -5.27 -13.00 -24.02
CA THR A 405 -4.03 -13.15 -24.81
C THR A 405 -2.78 -13.08 -23.91
N ILE A 406 -2.75 -12.14 -22.97
CA ILE A 406 -1.63 -11.99 -22.03
C ILE A 406 -1.46 -13.23 -21.15
N ALA A 407 -2.56 -13.78 -20.66
CA ALA A 407 -2.54 -14.99 -19.83
C ALA A 407 -2.13 -16.23 -20.62
N GLU A 408 -2.56 -16.37 -21.87
CA GLU A 408 -2.14 -17.46 -22.77
C GLU A 408 -0.64 -17.37 -23.09
N GLU A 409 -0.13 -16.17 -23.41
CA GLU A 409 1.30 -15.94 -23.62
C GLU A 409 2.12 -16.25 -22.35
N LEU A 410 1.61 -15.88 -21.17
CA LEU A 410 2.27 -16.20 -19.91
C LEU A 410 2.28 -17.71 -19.61
N LYS A 411 1.20 -18.44 -19.96
CA LYS A 411 1.17 -19.91 -19.87
C LYS A 411 2.20 -20.55 -20.78
N GLN A 412 2.30 -20.08 -22.02
CA GLN A 412 3.31 -20.55 -22.97
C GLN A 412 4.71 -20.31 -22.42
N LEU A 413 5.01 -19.11 -21.92
CA LEU A 413 6.29 -18.81 -21.29
C LEU A 413 6.56 -19.73 -20.08
N THR A 414 5.55 -19.92 -19.21
CA THR A 414 5.66 -20.79 -18.03
C THR A 414 5.97 -22.24 -18.42
N SER A 415 5.43 -22.74 -19.53
CA SER A 415 5.72 -24.10 -20.02
C SER A 415 7.16 -24.32 -20.48
N THR A 416 7.94 -23.25 -20.67
CA THR A 416 9.38 -23.32 -20.97
C THR A 416 10.26 -23.44 -19.72
N ILE A 417 9.68 -23.33 -18.53
CA ILE A 417 10.40 -23.51 -17.27
C ILE A 417 10.44 -25.01 -16.95
N HIS A 418 11.63 -25.60 -16.98
CA HIS A 418 11.84 -27.04 -16.80
C HIS A 418 11.93 -27.48 -15.33
N ASP A 419 12.04 -26.55 -14.39
CA ASP A 419 12.05 -26.86 -12.95
C ASP A 419 10.63 -27.22 -12.48
N THR A 420 10.45 -28.47 -12.05
CA THR A 420 9.15 -28.99 -11.57
C THR A 420 8.71 -28.39 -10.24
N GLN A 421 9.62 -27.73 -9.50
CA GLN A 421 9.31 -26.99 -8.27
C GLN A 421 8.92 -25.53 -8.54
N ALA A 422 9.14 -25.03 -9.76
CA ALA A 422 8.80 -23.65 -10.10
C ALA A 422 7.29 -23.48 -10.27
N GLN A 423 6.69 -22.60 -9.47
CA GLN A 423 5.24 -22.33 -9.51
C GLN A 423 4.95 -20.84 -9.62
N LEU A 424 4.22 -20.45 -10.67
CA LEU A 424 3.69 -19.10 -10.79
C LEU A 424 2.61 -18.94 -9.72
N THR A 425 2.88 -18.09 -8.74
CA THR A 425 1.95 -17.87 -7.62
C THR A 425 1.32 -16.49 -7.67
N LYS A 426 1.96 -15.53 -8.36
CA LYS A 426 1.47 -14.17 -8.48
C LYS A 426 1.78 -13.53 -9.82
N THR A 427 0.81 -12.81 -10.39
CA THR A 427 0.97 -11.97 -11.58
C THR A 427 0.58 -10.54 -11.22
N LEU A 428 1.46 -9.58 -11.51
CA LEU A 428 1.20 -8.16 -11.33
C LEU A 428 1.14 -7.46 -12.69
N LEU A 429 0.00 -6.86 -13.00
CA LEU A 429 -0.24 -6.07 -14.21
C LEU A 429 0.08 -4.60 -13.93
N LEU A 430 1.24 -4.14 -14.39
CA LEU A 430 1.69 -2.74 -14.29
C LEU A 430 1.22 -1.96 -15.53
N SER A 431 -0.06 -1.58 -15.51
CA SER A 431 -0.70 -0.73 -16.50
C SER A 431 -1.70 0.22 -15.81
N CYS A 432 -1.87 1.42 -16.36
CA CYS A 432 -2.93 2.32 -15.90
C CYS A 432 -4.29 1.65 -16.07
N ASP A 433 -5.13 1.80 -15.05
CA ASP A 433 -6.53 1.40 -15.07
C ASP A 433 -6.78 -0.09 -15.39
N GLY A 434 -5.76 -0.94 -15.22
CA GLY A 434 -5.83 -2.38 -15.51
C GLY A 434 -6.83 -3.14 -14.65
N ASP A 435 -7.15 -2.65 -13.46
CA ASP A 435 -8.18 -3.24 -12.58
C ASP A 435 -9.52 -2.47 -12.65
N THR A 436 -9.65 -1.50 -13.55
CA THR A 436 -10.95 -0.83 -13.80
C THR A 436 -11.77 -1.59 -14.83
N CYS A 437 -13.09 -1.48 -14.76
CA CYS A 437 -13.99 -2.08 -15.73
C CYS A 437 -13.92 -1.39 -17.09
N GLY A 438 -13.83 -2.18 -18.17
CA GLY A 438 -14.14 -1.70 -19.52
C GLY A 438 -15.64 -1.64 -19.76
N ALA A 439 -16.07 -0.96 -20.83
CA ALA A 439 -17.50 -0.86 -21.18
C ALA A 439 -18.19 -2.22 -21.41
N LYS A 440 -17.45 -3.30 -21.71
CA LYS A 440 -17.98 -4.68 -21.81
C LYS A 440 -18.05 -5.43 -20.48
N GLY A 441 -17.74 -4.77 -19.37
CA GLY A 441 -17.98 -5.30 -18.02
C GLY A 441 -16.96 -6.31 -17.50
N THR A 442 -15.72 -6.25 -17.98
CA THR A 442 -14.57 -6.92 -17.34
C THR A 442 -13.37 -5.98 -17.26
N SER A 443 -12.51 -6.19 -16.25
CA SER A 443 -11.19 -5.57 -16.15
C SER A 443 -10.10 -6.46 -16.76
N LEU A 444 -8.92 -5.89 -17.01
CA LEU A 444 -7.78 -6.67 -17.49
C LEU A 444 -7.36 -7.74 -16.47
N VAL A 445 -7.41 -7.39 -15.18
CA VAL A 445 -7.13 -8.33 -14.07
C VAL A 445 -8.12 -9.50 -14.10
N GLN A 446 -9.41 -9.24 -14.26
CA GLN A 446 -10.42 -10.30 -14.32
C GLN A 446 -10.20 -11.25 -15.49
N ASP A 447 -9.95 -10.71 -16.69
CA ASP A 447 -9.68 -11.50 -17.89
C ASP A 447 -8.45 -12.41 -17.71
N VAL A 448 -7.39 -11.91 -17.07
CA VAL A 448 -6.18 -12.71 -16.77
C VAL A 448 -6.47 -13.77 -15.69
N SER A 449 -7.15 -13.40 -14.61
CA SER A 449 -7.50 -14.32 -13.51
C SER A 449 -8.37 -15.49 -13.99
N GLN A 450 -9.29 -15.25 -14.93
CA GLN A 450 -10.16 -16.29 -15.46
C GLN A 450 -9.37 -17.41 -16.16
N VAL A 451 -8.26 -17.05 -16.80
CA VAL A 451 -7.36 -17.99 -17.48
C VAL A 451 -6.36 -18.61 -16.50
N LEU A 452 -5.89 -17.85 -15.50
CA LEU A 452 -4.89 -18.26 -14.50
C LEU A 452 -5.52 -18.62 -13.14
N LYS A 453 -6.44 -19.60 -13.11
CA LYS A 453 -7.30 -19.93 -11.96
C LYS A 453 -6.62 -20.13 -10.59
N ASN A 454 -5.33 -20.47 -10.56
CA ASN A 454 -4.56 -20.74 -9.32
C ASN A 454 -3.45 -19.71 -9.06
N VAL A 455 -3.48 -18.57 -9.74
CA VAL A 455 -2.48 -17.50 -9.62
C VAL A 455 -3.14 -16.26 -9.08
N ALA A 456 -2.57 -15.64 -8.05
CA ALA A 456 -3.04 -14.35 -7.57
C ALA A 456 -2.73 -13.27 -8.62
N VAL A 457 -3.74 -12.66 -9.22
CA VAL A 457 -3.55 -11.56 -10.18
C VAL A 457 -3.91 -10.23 -9.53
N GLU A 458 -2.98 -9.29 -9.61
CA GLU A 458 -3.17 -7.92 -9.11
C GLU A 458 -2.95 -6.93 -10.25
N GLY A 459 -3.70 -5.83 -10.21
CA GLY A 459 -3.53 -4.68 -11.09
C GLY A 459 -3.83 -3.39 -10.35
N PHE A 460 -3.96 -2.31 -11.11
CA PHE A 460 -4.21 -0.98 -10.56
C PHE A 460 -5.43 -0.35 -11.21
N ASP A 461 -6.25 0.26 -10.38
CA ASP A 461 -7.49 0.95 -10.75
C ASP A 461 -7.29 2.47 -10.87
N SER A 462 -6.06 2.88 -11.19
CA SER A 462 -5.64 4.27 -11.31
C SER A 462 -4.47 4.41 -12.29
N ARG A 463 -4.08 5.65 -12.55
CA ARG A 463 -2.83 5.96 -13.24
C ARG A 463 -1.63 5.54 -12.41
N VAL A 464 -0.72 4.76 -13.00
CA VAL A 464 0.46 4.22 -12.30
C VAL A 464 1.77 4.49 -13.03
N ASN A 465 2.85 4.57 -12.24
CA ASN A 465 4.23 4.57 -12.72
C ASN A 465 5.14 3.91 -11.68
N VAL A 466 6.41 3.70 -11.98
CA VAL A 466 7.42 3.14 -11.07
C VAL A 466 8.45 4.22 -10.73
N ARG A 467 8.56 4.57 -9.44
CA ARG A 467 9.53 5.54 -8.93
C ARG A 467 10.96 5.03 -9.10
N ALA A 468 11.95 5.92 -8.99
CA ALA A 468 13.37 5.58 -9.11
C ALA A 468 13.83 4.46 -8.16
N ASN A 469 13.23 4.37 -6.96
CA ASN A 469 13.49 3.31 -5.98
C ASN A 469 12.73 1.99 -6.26
N GLY A 470 12.10 1.85 -7.42
CA GLY A 470 11.33 0.66 -7.81
C GLY A 470 9.99 0.50 -7.07
N SER A 471 9.57 1.47 -6.26
CA SER A 471 8.23 1.48 -5.67
C SER A 471 7.19 1.95 -6.69
N ILE A 472 5.98 1.39 -6.59
CA ILE A 472 4.87 1.75 -7.47
C ILE A 472 4.27 3.08 -6.98
N LYS A 473 4.16 4.05 -7.89
CA LYS A 473 3.42 5.31 -7.71
C LYS A 473 2.03 5.09 -8.29
N GLU A 474 1.03 5.06 -7.42
CA GLU A 474 -0.39 5.06 -7.78
C GLU A 474 -0.91 6.50 -7.85
N ASN A 475 -2.06 6.70 -8.51
CA ASN A 475 -2.70 8.00 -8.66
C ASN A 475 -1.76 9.06 -9.26
N VAL A 476 -0.98 8.67 -10.28
CA VAL A 476 -0.09 9.59 -11.00
C VAL A 476 -0.91 10.73 -11.61
N PRO A 477 -0.58 12.01 -11.29
CA PRO A 477 -1.33 13.15 -11.81
C PRO A 477 -1.36 13.25 -13.33
N GLU A 478 -2.37 13.93 -13.86
CA GLU A 478 -2.40 14.29 -15.28
C GLU A 478 -1.19 15.16 -15.67
N GLY A 479 -0.59 14.86 -16.82
CA GLY A 479 0.59 15.54 -17.31
C GLY A 479 1.93 14.97 -16.82
N GLU A 480 1.93 14.03 -15.87
CA GLU A 480 3.10 13.22 -15.55
C GLU A 480 3.14 11.92 -16.38
N ASP A 481 4.35 11.40 -16.62
CA ASP A 481 4.55 10.11 -17.27
C ASP A 481 3.86 9.00 -16.46
N ALA A 482 2.97 8.26 -17.10
CA ALA A 482 2.27 7.12 -16.53
C ALA A 482 2.21 5.98 -17.55
N LEU A 483 1.99 4.76 -17.08
CA LEU A 483 1.86 3.54 -17.89
C LEU A 483 0.49 3.45 -18.57
N GLY A 484 0.03 4.53 -19.18
CA GLY A 484 -1.25 4.67 -19.86
C GLY A 484 -1.05 5.39 -21.19
N VAL A 485 -2.12 5.56 -21.98
CA VAL A 485 -2.01 6.27 -23.27
C VAL A 485 -1.34 7.63 -23.05
N LEU A 486 -0.29 7.91 -23.84
CA LEU A 486 0.29 9.25 -23.95
C LEU A 486 -0.82 10.19 -24.43
N VAL A 487 -1.48 10.89 -23.51
CA VAL A 487 -2.23 12.09 -23.88
C VAL A 487 -1.17 13.02 -24.47
N PRO A 488 -1.30 13.47 -25.74
CA PRO A 488 -0.37 14.45 -26.27
C PRO A 488 -0.41 15.63 -25.33
N SER A 489 0.67 15.84 -24.57
CA SER A 489 0.74 17.00 -23.70
C SER A 489 0.40 18.22 -24.55
N LYS A 490 -0.51 19.07 -24.08
CA LYS A 490 -0.72 20.42 -24.64
C LYS A 490 0.53 21.30 -24.43
N ARG A 491 1.74 20.76 -24.62
CA ARG A 491 3.03 21.44 -24.71
C ARG A 491 3.53 21.50 -26.16
N LYS A 492 2.65 21.77 -27.12
CA LYS A 492 3.02 22.38 -28.40
C LYS A 492 1.99 23.44 -28.78
N ASN A 493 2.06 24.60 -28.12
CA ASN A 493 1.68 25.89 -28.74
C ASN A 493 2.14 27.14 -27.96
N LYS A 494 2.75 27.02 -26.78
CA LYS A 494 3.39 28.19 -26.11
C LYS A 494 4.77 28.59 -26.67
N ARG A 495 5.43 27.73 -27.47
CA ARG A 495 6.67 28.12 -28.18
C ARG A 495 6.44 28.83 -29.51
N LYS A 496 5.37 28.52 -30.26
CA LYS A 496 5.04 29.26 -31.51
C LYS A 496 4.45 30.66 -31.24
N ALA A 497 3.76 30.87 -30.12
CA ALA A 497 3.24 32.18 -29.73
C ALA A 497 4.30 33.16 -29.19
N LYS A 498 5.43 32.67 -28.65
CA LYS A 498 6.55 33.53 -28.25
C LYS A 498 7.45 33.93 -29.42
N THR A 499 7.56 33.10 -30.47
CA THR A 499 8.34 33.46 -31.68
C THR A 499 7.57 34.40 -32.62
N SER A 500 6.23 34.38 -32.63
CA SER A 500 5.42 35.35 -33.40
C SER A 500 5.33 36.72 -32.71
N LEU A 501 5.43 36.81 -31.38
CA LEU A 501 5.47 38.08 -30.66
C LEU A 501 6.85 38.77 -30.72
N ILE A 502 7.93 38.01 -30.88
CA ILE A 502 9.29 38.54 -31.07
C ILE A 502 9.52 38.98 -32.54
N ARG A 503 8.94 38.27 -33.52
CA ARG A 503 8.98 38.71 -34.94
C ARG A 503 8.10 39.93 -35.24
N LYS A 504 7.03 40.19 -34.48
CA LYS A 504 6.24 41.44 -34.61
C LYS A 504 6.82 42.65 -33.87
N LYS A 505 7.77 42.46 -32.94
CA LYS A 505 8.51 43.56 -32.27
C LYS A 505 9.83 43.93 -32.95
N GLN A 506 10.31 43.13 -33.91
CA GLN A 506 11.48 43.44 -34.74
C GLN A 506 11.14 44.06 -36.11
N GLN A 507 9.86 44.27 -36.42
CA GLN A 507 9.40 44.95 -37.64
C GLN A 507 8.94 46.40 -37.43
N THR A 508 9.04 46.95 -36.20
CA THR A 508 8.66 48.34 -35.89
C THR A 508 9.79 49.23 -35.36
N HIS A 509 11.05 48.75 -35.38
CA HIS A 509 12.23 49.60 -35.13
C HIS A 509 13.28 49.37 -36.22
N GLY A 510 13.12 50.11 -37.32
CA GLY A 510 14.00 50.06 -38.48
C GLY A 510 13.67 51.17 -39.48
N GLY A 511 13.54 52.40 -38.99
CA GLY A 511 13.40 53.61 -39.80
C GLY A 511 14.38 54.67 -39.29
N LEU A 512 15.62 54.59 -39.77
CA LEU A 512 16.67 55.59 -39.53
C LEU A 512 16.90 56.31 -40.87
N ARG A 513 16.77 57.65 -40.84
CA ARG A 513 17.28 58.70 -41.77
C ARG A 513 16.38 59.93 -41.57
N ASN A 514 16.83 61.15 -41.27
CA ASN A 514 18.09 61.83 -41.49
C ASN A 514 18.29 62.91 -40.41
N LEU A 515 19.54 63.11 -39.96
CA LEU A 515 19.99 64.38 -39.38
C LEU A 515 21.11 64.89 -40.28
N ALA A 516 20.91 66.08 -40.85
CA ALA A 516 21.97 66.88 -41.47
C ALA A 516 22.40 67.98 -40.46
N PRO A 517 23.63 68.50 -40.56
CA PRO A 517 24.25 69.27 -39.49
C PRO A 517 23.92 70.77 -39.54
N LEU A 518 24.06 71.43 -38.39
CA LEU A 518 23.96 72.88 -38.20
C LEU A 518 24.96 73.64 -39.09
N GLU A 519 24.48 74.67 -39.77
CA GLU A 519 25.26 75.86 -40.11
C GLU A 519 24.56 77.10 -39.56
N TYR A 520 25.33 77.89 -38.81
CA TYR A 520 25.05 79.26 -38.42
C TYR A 520 25.65 80.16 -39.50
N HIS A 521 24.89 81.09 -40.08
CA HIS A 521 25.43 82.41 -40.42
C HIS A 521 24.35 83.49 -40.55
N LYS A 522 24.68 84.64 -39.96
CA LYS A 522 24.02 85.94 -39.93
C LYS A 522 23.65 86.47 -41.34
N HIS A 523 22.43 86.96 -41.52
CA HIS A 523 22.06 88.39 -41.50
C HIS A 523 20.56 88.57 -41.70
#